data_AF-A0A523IQ93-F1
#
_entry.id   AF-A0A523IQ93-F1
#
_cell.length_a   1.000
_cell.length_b   1.000
_cell.length_c   1.000
_cell.angle_alpha   90.00
_cell.angle_beta   90.00
_cell.angle_gamma   90.00
#
_symmetry.space_group_name_H-M   'P 1'
#
loop_
_entity.id
_entity.type
_entity.pdbx_description
1 polymer ?
#
loop_
_entity_poly.entity_id
_entity_poly.type
_entity_poly.pdbx_seq_one_letter_code
_entity_poly.pdbx_strand_id
1 'polypeptide(L)' 'MKNLRQIDFSQASFVAIWEITQVCDSACRHCRAEAIDRREPRGLTTEEAFGIDQIAFIRGGIIIK' A
#
# COMPACT_ATOMS: atom_id res chain seq x y z
N MET A 1 -17.72 10.06 -11.07
CA MET A 1 -16.47 10.52 -10.44
C MET A 1 -16.84 11.49 -9.32
N LYS A 2 -16.33 11.30 -8.09
CA LYS A 2 -16.62 12.21 -6.97
C LYS A 2 -15.88 13.53 -7.16
N ASN A 3 -16.52 14.66 -6.81
CA ASN A 3 -15.90 15.98 -6.85
C ASN A 3 -14.87 16.09 -5.71
N LEU A 4 -13.60 16.33 -6.05
CA LEU A 4 -12.49 16.42 -5.09
C LEU A 4 -12.70 17.49 -4.01
N ARG A 5 -13.49 18.55 -4.29
CA ARG A 5 -13.80 19.62 -3.33
C ARG A 5 -14.78 19.20 -2.23
N GLN A 6 -15.45 18.06 -2.37
CA GLN A 6 -16.39 17.53 -1.38
C GLN A 6 -15.78 16.44 -0.48
N ILE A 7 -14.48 16.14 -0.64
CA ILE A 7 -13.78 15.15 0.17
C ILE A 7 -13.29 15.82 1.45
N ASP A 8 -13.80 15.35 2.58
CA ASP A 8 -13.31 15.76 3.89
C ASP A 8 -12.08 14.93 4.27
N PHE A 9 -10.90 15.52 4.08
CA PHE A 9 -9.62 14.90 4.41
C PHE A 9 -9.40 14.70 5.92
N SER A 10 -10.26 15.26 6.78
CA SER A 10 -10.24 14.96 8.22
C SER A 10 -10.96 13.65 8.57
N GLN A 11 -11.73 13.07 7.63
CA GLN A 11 -12.61 11.91 7.87
C GLN A 11 -12.32 10.70 6.97
N ALA A 12 -11.56 10.86 5.89
CA ALA A 12 -11.37 9.83 4.86
C ALA A 12 -9.89 9.67 4.47
N SER A 13 -9.35 8.45 4.61
CA SER A 13 -8.03 8.11 4.07
C SER A 13 -8.13 7.99 2.54
N PHE A 14 -7.62 8.98 1.81
CA PHE A 14 -7.79 9.08 0.35
C PHE A 14 -7.10 7.98 -0.48
N VAL A 15 -6.14 7.25 0.10
CA VAL A 15 -5.39 6.20 -0.61
C VAL A 15 -4.95 5.13 0.40
N ALA A 16 -5.14 3.86 0.04
CA ALA A 16 -4.45 2.74 0.67
C ALA A 16 -3.39 2.22 -0.31
N ILE A 17 -2.13 2.25 0.11
CA ILE A 17 -1.01 1.69 -0.66
C ILE A 17 -0.52 0.48 0.14
N TRP A 18 -0.42 -0.65 -0.52
CA TRP A 18 0.12 -1.86 0.09
C TRP A 18 1.38 -2.30 -0.67
N GLU A 19 2.49 -2.47 0.06
CA GLU A 19 3.73 -3.02 -0.49
C GLU A 19 3.74 -4.54 -0.31
N ILE A 20 3.62 -5.28 -1.42
CA ILE A 20 3.62 -6.75 -1.41
C ILE A 20 5.04 -7.31 -1.21
N THR A 21 6.06 -6.59 -1.69
CA THR A 21 7.47 -6.89 -1.51
C THR A 21 8.30 -5.62 -1.43
N GLN A 22 9.37 -5.66 -0.65
CA GLN A 22 10.42 -4.63 -0.62
C GLN A 22 11.75 -5.15 -1.19
N VAL A 23 11.75 -6.40 -1.68
CA VAL A 23 12.94 -7.02 -2.24
C VAL A 23 13.25 -6.38 -3.59
N CYS A 24 14.47 -5.91 -3.76
CA CYS A 24 14.94 -5.34 -5.00
C CYS A 24 16.45 -5.58 -5.16
N ASP A 25 16.86 -6.19 -6.27
CA ASP A 25 18.26 -6.52 -6.55
C ASP A 25 19.09 -5.32 -7.04
N SER A 26 18.52 -4.11 -7.06
CA SER A 26 19.14 -2.93 -7.68
C SER A 26 19.01 -1.67 -6.84
N ALA A 27 20.16 -1.10 -6.46
CA ALA A 27 20.26 0.14 -5.68
C ALA A 27 20.16 1.40 -6.58
N CYS A 28 19.00 1.61 -7.18
CA CYS A 28 18.75 2.74 -8.06
C CYS A 28 18.92 4.09 -7.32
N ARG A 29 19.70 5.02 -7.88
CA ARG A 29 19.91 6.38 -7.30
C ARG A 29 18.64 7.20 -7.10
N HIS A 30 17.57 6.86 -7.82
CA HIS A 30 16.30 7.57 -7.80
C HIS A 30 15.26 6.87 -6.91
N CYS A 31 15.58 5.69 -6.38
CA CYS A 31 14.67 4.97 -5.50
C CYS A 31 14.71 5.61 -4.12
N ARG A 32 13.53 5.93 -3.58
CA ARG A 32 13.40 6.37 -2.19
C ARG A 32 13.55 5.19 -1.21
N ALA A 33 13.27 3.97 -1.66
CA ALA A 33 13.42 2.75 -0.87
C ALA A 33 14.84 2.19 -1.00
N GLU A 34 15.35 1.62 0.09
CA GLU A 34 16.60 0.88 0.11
C GLU A 34 16.45 -0.46 -0.59
N ALA A 35 17.48 -0.89 -1.32
CA ALA A 35 17.51 -2.20 -1.95
C ALA A 35 17.75 -3.27 -0.86
N ILE A 36 16.78 -4.15 -0.67
CA ILE A 36 16.86 -5.29 0.25
C ILE A 36 16.87 -6.57 -0.61
N ASP A 37 17.80 -7.48 -0.35
CA ASP A 37 18.00 -8.71 -1.13
C ASP A 37 17.18 -9.91 -0.63
N ARG A 38 16.49 -9.74 0.51
CA ARG A 38 15.74 -10.80 1.19
C ARG A 38 14.37 -10.32 1.63
N ARG A 39 13.41 -11.25 1.59
CA ARG A 39 12.04 -10.97 2.03
C ARG A 39 12.00 -10.61 3.51
N GLU A 40 11.26 -9.57 3.86
CA GLU A 40 10.96 -9.21 5.25
C GLU A 40 10.20 -10.36 5.94
N PRO A 41 10.72 -10.94 7.03
CA PRO A 41 10.09 -12.08 7.70
C PRO A 41 8.69 -11.78 8.26
N ARG A 42 8.37 -10.50 8.48
CA ARG A 42 7.06 -10.03 8.96
C ARG A 42 6.08 -9.71 7.82
N GLY A 43 6.48 -9.89 6.57
CA GLY A 43 5.58 -9.74 5.43
C GLY A 43 4.48 -10.80 5.46
N LEU A 44 3.28 -10.44 5.00
CA LEU A 44 2.15 -11.36 4.95
C LEU A 44 2.47 -12.55 4.05
N THR A 45 1.97 -13.73 4.42
CA THR A 45 1.92 -14.88 3.52
C THR A 45 0.91 -14.65 2.40
N THR A 46 0.94 -15.51 1.38
CA THR A 46 -0.04 -15.45 0.28
C THR A 46 -1.46 -15.65 0.80
N GLU A 47 -1.64 -16.56 1.76
CA GLU A 47 -2.91 -16.87 2.39
C GLU A 47 -3.42 -15.68 3.22
N GLU A 48 -2.54 -15.05 4.00
CA GLU A 48 -2.86 -13.85 4.79
C GLU A 48 -3.23 -12.66 3.90
N ALA A 49 -2.59 -12.53 2.74
CA ALA A 49 -2.86 -11.47 1.78
C ALA A 49 -4.30 -11.48 1.22
N PHE A 50 -4.91 -12.66 1.08
CA PHE A 50 -6.32 -12.75 0.70
C PHE A 50 -7.27 -12.17 1.77
N GLY A 51 -6.82 -12.04 3.01
CA GLY A 51 -7.59 -11.42 4.11
C GLY A 51 -7.60 -9.89 4.11
N ILE A 52 -6.82 -9.25 3.23
CA ILE A 52 -6.64 -7.79 3.23
C ILE A 52 -7.91 -7.03 2.83
N ASP A 53 -8.89 -7.68 2.19
CA ASP A 53 -10.18 -7.06 1.82
C ASP A 53 -10.90 -6.37 3.00
N GLN A 54 -10.54 -6.72 4.24
CA GLN A 54 -10.97 -6.03 5.47
C GLN A 54 -10.60 -4.54 5.50
N ILE A 55 -9.57 -4.10 4.76
CA ILE A 55 -9.21 -2.68 4.64
C ILE A 55 -10.22 -1.87 3.82
N ALA A 56 -11.19 -2.51 3.15
CA ALA A 56 -12.25 -1.83 2.40
C ALA A 56 -13.17 -0.95 3.28
N PHE A 57 -13.14 -1.12 4.61
CA PHE A 57 -13.78 -0.18 5.54
C PHE A 57 -13.14 1.21 5.53
N ILE A 58 -11.90 1.34 5.05
CA ILE A 58 -11.22 2.64 4.91
C ILE A 58 -12.05 3.49 3.94
N ARG A 59 -12.80 4.44 4.52
CA ARG A 59 -13.74 5.27 3.76
C ARG A 59 -12.96 6.21 2.86
N GLY A 60 -13.07 5.94 1.57
CA GLY A 60 -12.78 6.88 0.51
C GLY A 60 -11.33 6.88 0.06
N GLY A 61 -10.86 5.84 -0.62
CA GLY A 61 -9.58 5.93 -1.30
C GLY A 61 -9.29 4.81 -2.29
N ILE A 62 -8.49 5.13 -3.31
CA ILE A 62 -7.99 4.19 -4.31
C ILE A 62 -7.12 3.14 -3.60
N ILE A 63 -7.40 1.86 -3.84
CA ILE A 63 -6.53 0.75 -3.40
C ILE A 63 -5.47 0.57 -4.48
N ILE A 64 -4.23 0.95 -4.18
CA ILE A 64 -3.10 0.63 -5.03
C ILE A 64 -2.50 -0.66 -4.46
N LYS A 65 -2.71 -1.76 -5.20
CA LYS A 65 -2.06 -3.06 -4.97
C LYS A 65 -0.60 -3.01 -5.39
#